data_AF-A0A9E6MER0-F1
#
_entry.id   AF-A0A9E6MER0-F1
#
_cell.length_a   1.000
_cell.length_b   1.000
_cell.length_c   1.000
_cell.angle_alpha   90.00
_cell.angle_beta   90.00
_cell.angle_gamma   90.00
#
_symmetry.space_group_name_H-M   'P 1'
#
loop_
_entity.id
_entity.type
_entity.pdbx_description
1 polymer ?
#
loop_
_entity_poly.entity_id
_entity_poly.type
_entity_poly.pdbx_seq_one_letter_code
_entity_poly.pdbx_strand_id
1 'polypeptide(L)'
;MIVITGASDGLGYQLAKLCKEAGKTVVNISRRECEYADVNVLHNLREGSEIEKAAEEVAAIDEPLEAIVNCAGVMSIQPLGEITEDEIKRVMSTNLKSAILLVSNLADLIKKDGTDIVNVASTVD
;
A
#
# COMPACT_ATOMS: atom_id res chain seq x y z
N MET A 1 8.98 7.28 -9.45
CA MET A 1 7.63 7.18 -8.87
C MET A 1 7.67 6.71 -7.43
N ILE A 2 6.69 7.13 -6.63
CA ILE A 2 6.46 6.65 -5.26
C ILE A 2 5.12 5.93 -5.23
N VAL A 3 5.15 4.65 -4.85
CA VAL A 3 3.96 3.80 -4.68
C VAL A 3 3.46 3.91 -3.26
N ILE A 4 2.19 4.24 -3.06
CA ILE A 4 1.58 4.38 -1.74
C ILE A 4 0.33 3.51 -1.68
N THR A 5 0.32 2.51 -0.79
CA THR A 5 -0.90 1.73 -0.54
C THR A 5 -1.83 2.52 0.37
N GLY A 6 -3.13 2.55 0.08
CA GLY A 6 -4.10 3.30 0.90
C GLY A 6 -4.02 4.82 0.76
N ALA A 7 -3.54 5.34 -0.38
CA ALA A 7 -3.46 6.79 -0.61
C ALA A 7 -4.80 7.49 -0.83
N SER A 8 -5.93 6.77 -0.83
CA SER A 8 -7.26 7.36 -0.99
C SER A 8 -7.86 7.94 0.30
N ASP A 9 -7.18 7.83 1.45
CA ASP A 9 -7.66 8.46 2.69
C ASP A 9 -6.53 8.66 3.72
N GLY A 10 -6.85 9.38 4.79
CA GLY A 10 -6.03 9.47 6.01
C GLY A 10 -4.58 9.89 5.76
N LEU A 11 -3.64 9.19 6.41
CA LEU A 11 -2.20 9.47 6.31
C LEU A 11 -1.66 9.24 4.90
N GLY A 12 -2.13 8.20 4.20
CA GLY A 12 -1.71 7.90 2.83
C GLY A 12 -2.08 9.02 1.86
N TYR A 13 -3.27 9.60 2.01
CA TYR A 13 -3.73 10.72 1.18
C TYR A 13 -2.90 12.00 1.40
N GLN A 14 -2.59 12.33 2.66
CA GLN A 14 -1.72 13.48 2.94
C GLN A 14 -0.30 13.24 2.44
N LEU A 15 0.21 12.02 2.53
CA LEU A 15 1.51 11.67 1.96
C LEU A 15 1.52 11.80 0.43
N ALA A 16 0.48 11.29 -0.25
CA ALA A 16 0.33 11.43 -1.69
C ALA A 16 0.35 12.90 -2.12
N LYS A 17 -0.38 13.77 -1.40
CA LYS A 17 -0.34 15.22 -1.60
C LYS A 17 1.07 15.79 -1.51
N LEU A 18 1.79 15.49 -0.42
CA LEU A 18 3.14 16.00 -0.19
C LEU A 18 4.14 15.50 -1.24
N CYS A 19 4.06 14.23 -1.63
CA CYS A 19 4.88 13.68 -2.71
C CYS A 19 4.60 14.38 -4.04
N LYS A 20 3.32 14.64 -4.33
CA LYS A 20 2.90 15.35 -5.54
C LYS A 20 3.40 16.79 -5.56
N GLU A 21 3.27 17.51 -4.45
CA GLU A 21 3.79 18.87 -4.27
C GLU A 21 5.32 18.94 -4.37
N ALA A 22 6.02 17.87 -3.99
CA ALA A 22 7.46 17.70 -4.16
C ALA A 22 7.88 17.32 -5.60
N GLY A 23 6.93 17.25 -6.54
CA GLY A 23 7.20 16.96 -7.96
C GLY A 23 7.47 15.48 -8.25
N LYS A 24 7.07 14.57 -7.36
CA LYS A 24 7.18 13.11 -7.57
C LYS A 24 5.93 12.58 -8.28
N THR A 25 6.11 11.61 -9.18
CA THR A 25 4.99 10.80 -9.69
C THR A 25 4.47 9.92 -8.56
N VAL A 26 3.17 9.99 -8.31
CA VAL A 26 2.51 9.23 -7.23
C VAL A 26 1.63 8.14 -7.80
N VAL A 27 1.81 6.91 -7.30
CA VAL A 27 0.96 5.76 -7.64
C VAL A 27 0.17 5.35 -6.41
N ASN A 28 -1.16 5.46 -6.47
CA ASN A 28 -2.05 4.97 -5.43
C ASN A 28 -2.42 3.52 -5.69
N ILE A 29 -2.25 2.65 -4.68
CA ILE A 29 -2.86 1.33 -4.67
C ILE A 29 -3.92 1.27 -3.57
N SER A 30 -5.19 1.35 -3.95
CA SER A 30 -6.30 1.16 -3.01
C SER A 30 -7.61 0.88 -3.74
N ARG A 31 -8.70 0.74 -2.97
CA ARG A 31 -10.04 0.47 -3.53
C ARG A 31 -10.73 1.70 -4.13
N ARG A 32 -10.14 2.88 -3.95
CA ARG A 32 -10.70 4.16 -4.37
C ARG A 32 -9.60 5.01 -4.98
N GLU A 33 -9.99 5.94 -5.84
CA GLU A 33 -9.05 6.89 -6.42
C GLU A 33 -8.50 7.86 -5.37
N CYS A 34 -7.31 8.37 -5.63
CA CYS A 34 -6.68 9.49 -4.95
C CYS A 34 -6.45 10.59 -5.99
N GLU A 35 -6.93 11.80 -5.72
CA GLU A 35 -6.80 12.94 -6.64
C GLU A 35 -5.35 13.42 -6.81
N TYR A 36 -4.48 13.11 -5.85
CA TYR A 36 -3.06 13.46 -5.88
C TYR A 36 -2.20 12.38 -6.53
N ALA A 37 -2.80 11.26 -6.94
CA ALA A 37 -2.09 10.20 -7.67
C ALA A 37 -2.12 10.47 -9.18
N ASP A 38 -0.97 10.27 -9.82
CA ASP A 38 -0.84 10.24 -11.28
C ASP A 38 -1.43 8.96 -11.87
N VAL A 39 -1.29 7.85 -11.13
CA VAL A 39 -1.83 6.54 -11.50
C VAL A 39 -2.61 5.97 -10.33
N ASN A 40 -3.83 5.53 -10.59
CA ASN A 40 -4.70 4.87 -9.62
C ASN A 40 -4.82 3.37 -9.97
N VAL A 41 -4.11 2.53 -9.22
CA VAL A 41 -4.15 1.07 -9.29
C VAL A 41 -5.24 0.57 -8.34
N LEU A 42 -6.39 0.18 -8.88
CA LEU A 42 -7.62 0.01 -8.12
C LEU A 42 -7.87 -1.44 -7.67
N HIS A 43 -7.15 -1.87 -6.63
CA HIS A 43 -7.24 -3.24 -6.10
C HIS A 43 -7.51 -3.30 -4.58
N ASN A 44 -8.13 -4.41 -4.17
CA ASN A 44 -8.30 -4.75 -2.76
C ASN A 44 -7.17 -5.66 -2.28
N LEU A 45 -6.17 -5.08 -1.61
CA LEU A 45 -4.98 -5.79 -1.13
C LEU A 45 -5.22 -6.80 0.01
N ARG A 46 -6.48 -7.12 0.33
CA ARG A 46 -6.81 -8.25 1.22
C ARG A 46 -6.72 -9.60 0.51
N GLU A 47 -6.95 -9.62 -0.80
CA GLU A 47 -7.00 -10.85 -1.60
C GLU A 47 -5.67 -11.07 -2.33
N GLY A 48 -5.13 -12.30 -2.24
CA GLY A 48 -3.82 -12.63 -2.81
C GLY A 48 -3.68 -12.32 -4.29
N SER A 49 -4.67 -12.76 -5.09
CA SER A 49 -4.69 -12.55 -6.54
C SER A 49 -4.81 -11.08 -6.95
N GLU A 50 -5.39 -10.23 -6.11
CA GLU A 50 -5.51 -8.80 -6.38
C GLU A 50 -4.19 -8.06 -6.06
N ILE A 51 -3.38 -8.58 -5.14
CA ILE A 51 -2.04 -8.06 -4.86
C ILE A 51 -1.10 -8.34 -6.04
N GLU A 52 -1.19 -9.53 -6.65
CA GLU A 52 -0.41 -9.89 -7.84
C GLU A 52 -0.73 -8.96 -9.01
N LYS A 53 -2.01 -8.76 -9.33
CA LYS A 53 -2.44 -7.82 -10.38
C LYS A 53 -1.99 -6.39 -10.11
N ALA A 54 -2.11 -5.92 -8.88
CA ALA A 54 -1.64 -4.59 -8.50
C ALA A 54 -0.12 -4.44 -8.73
N ALA A 55 0.67 -5.47 -8.41
CA ALA A 55 2.10 -5.47 -8.66
C ALA A 55 2.43 -5.49 -10.17
N GLU A 56 1.68 -6.25 -10.96
CA GLU A 56 1.81 -6.27 -12.43
C GLU A 56 1.53 -4.88 -13.04
N GLU A 57 0.45 -4.21 -12.61
CA GLU A 57 0.11 -2.85 -13.05
C GLU A 57 1.20 -1.85 -12.68
N VAL A 58 1.74 -1.92 -11.45
CA VAL A 58 2.86 -1.08 -11.02
C VAL A 58 4.12 -1.36 -11.85
N ALA A 59 4.45 -2.62 -12.09
CA ALA A 59 5.63 -3.01 -12.85
C ALA A 59 5.55 -2.62 -14.34
N ALA A 60 4.34 -2.41 -14.87
CA ALA A 60 4.12 -1.94 -16.23
C ALA A 60 4.33 -0.42 -16.38
N ILE A 61 4.47 0.34 -15.28
CA ILE A 61 4.77 1.77 -15.33
C ILE A 61 6.25 1.96 -15.64
N ASP A 62 6.55 2.57 -16.78
CA ASP A 62 7.93 2.84 -17.23
C ASP A 62 8.54 4.06 -16.53
N GLU A 63 8.66 3.97 -15.21
CA GLU A 63 9.30 4.97 -14.36
C GLU A 63 10.05 4.30 -13.20
N PRO A 64 11.27 4.75 -12.83
CA PRO A 64 12.00 4.17 -11.70
C PRO A 64 11.20 4.19 -10.39
N LEU A 65 11.16 3.06 -9.69
CA LEU A 65 10.49 2.94 -8.40
C LEU A 65 11.41 3.43 -7.27
N GLU A 66 11.18 4.65 -6.80
CA GLU A 66 12.00 5.26 -5.73
C GLU A 66 11.65 4.69 -4.36
N ALA A 67 10.36 4.64 -4.05
CA ALA A 67 9.89 4.14 -2.77
C ALA A 67 8.54 3.44 -2.86
N ILE A 68 8.35 2.43 -2.00
CA ILE A 68 7.05 1.85 -1.68
C ILE A 68 6.71 2.21 -0.24
N VAL A 69 5.57 2.86 -0.04
CA VAL A 69 5.06 3.20 1.29
C VAL A 69 3.81 2.36 1.57
N ASN A 70 3.97 1.37 2.45
CA ASN A 70 2.89 0.52 2.93
C ASN A 70 2.08 1.28 3.99
N CYS A 71 1.11 2.08 3.51
CA CYS A 71 0.21 2.91 4.32
C CYS A 71 -1.19 2.29 4.50
N ALA A 72 -1.55 1.29 3.68
CA ALA A 72 -2.83 0.61 3.83
C ALA A 72 -2.88 -0.15 5.17
N GLY A 73 -3.83 0.23 6.00
CA GLY A 73 -4.01 -0.37 7.32
C GLY A 73 -5.43 -0.21 7.83
N VAL A 74 -5.87 -1.17 8.64
CA VAL A 74 -7.12 -1.14 9.40
C VAL A 74 -6.85 -1.46 10.87
N MET A 75 -7.63 -0.84 11.75
CA MET A 75 -7.62 -1.14 13.18
C MET A 75 -8.71 -2.16 13.52
N SER A 76 -8.46 -2.98 14.54
CA SER A 76 -9.50 -3.72 15.24
C SER A 76 -9.87 -2.99 16.52
N ILE A 77 -11.17 -2.84 16.79
CA ILE A 77 -11.70 -2.18 17.99
C ILE A 77 -12.71 -3.13 18.65
N GLN A 78 -12.31 -4.38 18.86
CA GLN A 78 -13.14 -5.37 19.55
C GLN A 78 -12.77 -5.46 21.04
N PRO A 79 -13.76 -5.64 21.94
CA PRO A 79 -13.50 -5.91 23.35
C PRO A 79 -12.66 -7.18 23.57
N LEU A 80 -11.95 -7.22 24.70
CA LEU A 80 -11.22 -8.42 25.11
C LEU A 80 -12.21 -9.60 25.29
N GLY A 81 -11.90 -10.74 24.67
CA GLY A 81 -12.76 -11.93 24.68
C GLY A 81 -13.77 -12.00 23.54
N GLU A 82 -13.92 -10.93 22.75
CA GLU A 82 -14.82 -10.88 21.58
C GLU A 82 -14.08 -10.90 20.23
N ILE A 83 -12.75 -10.99 20.26
CA ILE A 83 -11.91 -11.04 19.06
C ILE A 83 -12.18 -12.35 18.32
N THR A 84 -12.60 -12.23 17.06
CA THR A 84 -12.88 -13.38 16.19
C THR A 84 -11.70 -13.70 15.27
N GLU A 85 -11.64 -14.95 14.77
CA GLU A 85 -10.65 -15.34 13.77
C GLU A 85 -10.76 -14.52 12.49
N ASP A 86 -11.99 -14.18 12.08
CA ASP A 86 -12.24 -13.38 10.89
C ASP A 86 -11.74 -11.94 11.05
N GLU A 87 -11.86 -11.38 12.25
CA GLU A 87 -11.31 -10.05 12.56
C GLU A 87 -9.78 -10.07 12.52
N ILE A 88 -9.15 -11.09 13.10
CA ILE A 88 -7.69 -11.28 13.01
C ILE A 88 -7.28 -11.42 11.55
N LYS A 89 -7.97 -12.26 10.77
CA LYS A 89 -7.70 -12.44 9.33
C LYS A 89 -7.85 -11.13 8.58
N ARG A 90 -8.85 -10.30 8.89
CA ARG A 90 -9.07 -9.00 8.26
C ARG A 90 -7.91 -8.05 8.50
N VAL A 91 -7.49 -7.89 9.75
CA VAL A 91 -6.37 -7.01 10.12
C VAL A 91 -5.05 -7.54 9.54
N MET A 92 -4.74 -8.82 9.75
CA MET A 92 -3.49 -9.41 9.29
C MET A 92 -3.38 -9.44 7.76
N SER A 93 -4.49 -9.69 7.06
CA SER A 93 -4.51 -9.65 5.60
C SER A 93 -4.26 -8.25 5.06
N THR A 94 -4.78 -7.22 5.73
CA THR A 94 -4.68 -5.83 5.26
C THR A 94 -3.36 -5.16 5.66
N ASN A 95 -2.86 -5.42 6.86
CA ASN A 95 -1.74 -4.65 7.43
C ASN A 95 -0.39 -5.35 7.25
N LEU A 96 -0.38 -6.69 7.14
CA LEU A 96 0.87 -7.47 7.10
C LEU A 96 1.02 -8.24 5.79
N LYS A 97 0.05 -9.10 5.47
CA LYS A 97 0.10 -9.96 4.28
C LYS A 97 0.22 -9.13 3.00
N SER A 98 -0.59 -8.09 2.87
CA SER A 98 -0.59 -7.17 1.73
C SER A 98 0.79 -6.56 1.47
N ALA A 99 1.42 -6.00 2.50
CA ALA A 99 2.71 -5.33 2.44
C ALA A 99 3.83 -6.31 2.06
N ILE A 100 3.84 -7.50 2.67
CA ILE A 100 4.84 -8.54 2.38
C ILE A 100 4.70 -9.03 0.93
N LEU A 101 3.48 -9.38 0.51
CA LEU A 101 3.26 -9.94 -0.83
C LEU A 101 3.49 -8.91 -1.93
N LEU A 102 3.08 -7.65 -1.73
CA LEU A 102 3.32 -6.59 -2.71
C LEU A 102 4.82 -6.38 -2.93
N VAL A 103 5.60 -6.28 -1.85
CA VAL A 103 7.06 -6.17 -1.92
C VAL A 103 7.67 -7.40 -2.59
N SER A 104 7.19 -8.60 -2.26
CA SER A 104 7.67 -9.85 -2.86
C SER A 104 7.42 -9.90 -4.36
N ASN A 105 6.24 -9.47 -4.82
CA ASN A 105 5.88 -9.45 -6.24
C ASN A 105 6.60 -8.35 -7.03
N LEU A 106 7.06 -7.28 -6.35
CA LEU A 106 7.87 -6.21 -6.95
C LEU A 106 9.39 -6.41 -6.77
N ALA A 107 9.83 -7.58 -6.30
CA ALA A 107 11.22 -7.80 -5.88
C ALA A 107 12.27 -7.49 -6.95
N ASP A 108 11.99 -7.82 -8.22
CA ASP A 108 12.95 -7.57 -9.30
C ASP A 108 13.06 -6.08 -9.64
N LEU A 109 11.94 -5.37 -9.63
CA LEU A 109 11.91 -3.91 -9.80
C LEU A 109 12.62 -3.21 -8.63
N ILE A 110 12.36 -3.65 -7.40
CA ILE A 110 13.01 -3.13 -6.18
C ILE A 110 14.53 -3.28 -6.26
N LYS A 111 15.03 -4.46 -6.66
CA LYS A 111 16.47 -4.71 -6.82
C LYS A 111 17.08 -3.88 -7.93
N LYS A 112 16.37 -3.73 -9.05
CA LYS A 112 16.83 -2.97 -10.21
C LYS A 112 16.99 -1.48 -9.88
N ASP A 113 16.02 -0.91 -9.18
CA ASP A 113 15.94 0.53 -8.96
C ASP A 113 16.53 0.97 -7.61
N GLY A 114 16.88 0.03 -6.73
CA GLY A 114 17.39 0.35 -5.40
C GLY A 114 16.33 0.98 -4.49
N THR A 115 15.08 0.52 -4.62
CA THR A 115 13.89 1.10 -3.99
C THR A 115 13.93 1.06 -2.46
N ASP A 116 13.51 2.16 -1.83
CA ASP A 116 13.25 2.23 -0.39
C ASP A 116 11.87 1.65 -0.03
N ILE A 117 11.81 0.83 1.03
CA ILE A 117 10.56 0.25 1.52
C ILE A 117 10.25 0.85 2.89
N VAL A 118 9.12 1.56 2.99
CA VAL A 118 8.65 2.21 4.21
C VAL A 118 7.36 1.55 4.68
N ASN A 119 7.36 1.04 5.91
CA ASN A 119 6.18 0.45 6.54
C ASN A 119 5.60 1.41 7.58
N VAL A 120 4.34 1.81 7.40
CA VAL A 120 3.64 2.62 8.41
C VAL A 120 3.01 1.69 9.43
N ALA A 121 3.62 1.63 10.60
CA ALA A 121 3.12 0.90 11.77
C ALA A 121 2.47 1.86 12.77
N SER A 122 2.02 1.31 13.90
CA SER A 122 1.45 2.08 15.01
C SER A 122 2.12 1.64 16.32
N THR A 123 2.26 2.57 17.26
CA THR A 123 2.79 2.30 18.61
C THR A 123 1.71 1.86 19.59
N VAL A 124 0.45 1.69 19.15
CA VAL A 124 -0.76 1.33 19.91
C VAL A 124 -0.53 1.22 21.43
N ASP A 125 -0.88 2.30 22.14
CA ASP A 125 -0.94 2.32 23.60
C ASP A 125 -2.13 1.49 24.14
#